data_AF-A0AAD7HRC3-F1
#
_entry.id   AF-A0AAD7HRC3-F1
#
_cell.length_a   1.000
_cell.length_b   1.000
_cell.length_c   1.000
_cell.angle_alpha   90.00
_cell.angle_beta   90.00
_cell.angle_gamma   90.00
#
_symmetry.space_group_name_H-M   'P 1'
#
loop_
_entity.id
_entity.type
_entity.pdbx_description
1 polymer ?
#
loop_
_entity_poly.entity_id
_entity_poly.type
_entity_poly.pdbx_seq_one_letter_code
_entity_poly.pdbx_strand_id
1 'polypeptide(L)'
;MDLSQLPSTPSFESHTKLLIEALEAKIARIESQIRDSECLRTLECGIVARLRAAIAPVHKVPAELLAEIFRYKCELGRYGSSMRSEIKNVQALSHVCMYWRQVAINTPRLW
;
A
#
# COMPACT_ATOMS: atom_id res chain seq x y z
N MET A 1 30.21 -38.79 -0.07
CA MET A 1 31.24 -38.10 0.73
C MET A 1 30.78 -38.17 2.17
N ASP A 2 31.49 -38.98 2.94
CA ASP A 2 31.17 -39.39 4.30
C ASP A 2 31.54 -38.26 5.28
N LEU A 3 30.58 -37.81 6.08
CA LEU A 3 30.72 -36.68 7.02
C LEU A 3 31.53 -37.06 8.29
N SER A 4 32.00 -38.30 8.39
CA SER A 4 32.65 -38.84 9.59
C SER A 4 34.17 -38.58 9.70
N GLN A 5 34.82 -37.95 8.70
CA GLN A 5 36.28 -37.73 8.69
C GLN A 5 36.72 -36.27 8.73
N LEU A 6 35.98 -35.40 9.43
CA LEU A 6 36.53 -34.08 9.74
C LEU A 6 37.67 -34.21 10.78
N PRO A 7 38.83 -33.56 10.59
CA PRO A 7 39.90 -33.58 11.58
C PRO A 7 39.43 -32.85 12.85
N SER A 8 39.08 -33.63 13.88
CA SER A 8 38.66 -33.19 15.23
C SER A 8 39.82 -32.58 16.01
N THR A 9 40.40 -31.49 15.49
CA THR A 9 41.33 -30.66 16.24
C THR A 9 40.55 -29.50 16.86
N PRO A 10 40.68 -29.24 18.18
CA PRO A 10 39.91 -28.19 18.86
C PRO A 10 40.16 -26.79 18.26
N SER A 11 41.28 -26.60 17.56
CA SER A 11 41.61 -25.37 16.82
C SER A 11 40.73 -25.15 15.59
N PHE A 12 40.42 -26.19 14.81
CA PHE A 12 39.58 -26.07 13.61
C PHE A 12 38.12 -25.83 13.97
N GLU A 13 37.64 -26.52 15.00
CA GLU A 13 36.28 -26.34 15.55
C GLU A 13 36.09 -24.92 16.07
N SER A 14 37.05 -24.41 16.85
CA SER A 14 37.03 -23.03 17.35
C SER A 14 37.04 -22.00 16.23
N HIS A 15 37.88 -22.19 15.21
CA HIS A 15 37.94 -21.30 14.06
C HIS A 15 36.63 -21.30 13.26
N THR A 16 36.05 -22.48 13.03
CA THR A 16 34.78 -22.63 12.33
C THR A 16 33.65 -21.93 13.09
N LYS A 17 33.61 -22.08 14.42
CA LYS A 17 32.62 -21.42 15.26
C LYS A 17 32.72 -19.90 15.20
N LEU A 18 33.93 -19.35 15.28
CA LEU A 18 34.15 -17.90 15.15
C LEU A 18 33.71 -17.37 13.77
N LEU A 19 33.94 -18.14 12.71
CA LEU A 19 33.51 -17.75 11.37
C LEU A 19 31.98 -17.76 11.25
N ILE A 20 31.30 -18.75 11.83
CA ILE A 20 29.83 -18.80 11.89
C ILE A 20 29.30 -17.57 12.62
N GLU A 21 29.80 -17.29 13.83
CA GLU A 21 29.36 -16.12 14.61
C GLU A 21 29.57 -14.80 13.85
N ALA A 22 30.71 -14.66 13.15
CA ALA A 22 30.98 -13.48 12.34
C ALA A 22 30.03 -13.34 11.14
N LEU A 23 29.68 -14.45 10.49
CA LEU A 23 28.73 -14.45 9.36
C LEU A 23 27.30 -14.20 9.84
N GLU A 24 26.88 -14.78 10.95
CA GLU A 24 25.58 -14.51 11.58
C GLU A 24 25.44 -13.04 11.95
N ALA A 25 26.48 -12.45 12.56
CA ALA A 25 26.51 -11.02 12.86
C ALA A 25 26.41 -10.16 11.58
N LYS A 26 27.06 -10.58 10.49
CA LYS A 26 26.97 -9.89 9.19
C LYS A 26 25.56 -10.00 8.59
N ILE A 27 24.92 -11.17 8.67
CA ILE A 27 23.53 -11.37 8.23
C ILE A 27 22.59 -10.47 9.03
N ALA A 28 22.66 -10.50 10.35
CA ALA A 28 21.82 -9.68 11.23
C ALA A 28 21.96 -8.18 10.92
N ARG A 29 23.18 -7.72 10.64
CA ARG A 29 23.44 -6.34 10.22
C ARG A 29 22.77 -6.00 8.90
N ILE A 30 22.92 -6.85 7.88
CA ILE A 30 22.31 -6.62 6.55
C ILE A 30 20.78 -6.60 6.67
N GLU A 31 20.20 -7.53 7.43
CA GLU A 31 18.76 -7.56 7.67
C GLU A 31 18.26 -6.29 8.35
N SER A 32 19.02 -5.75 9.31
CA SER A 32 18.68 -4.45 9.93
C SER A 32 18.67 -3.33 8.90
N GLN A 33 19.69 -3.24 8.06
CA GLN A 33 19.78 -2.22 7.03
C GLN A 33 18.63 -2.32 6.00
N ILE A 34 18.20 -3.54 5.67
CA ILE A 34 17.03 -3.77 4.82
C ILE A 34 15.78 -3.23 5.49
N ARG A 35 15.52 -3.58 6.75
CA ARG A 35 14.35 -3.10 7.49
C ARG A 35 14.31 -1.57 7.56
N ASP A 36 15.44 -0.94 7.84
CA ASP A 36 15.53 0.53 7.93
C ASP A 36 15.22 1.18 6.56
N SER A 37 15.77 0.60 5.48
CA SER A 37 15.53 1.07 4.11
C SER A 37 14.07 0.88 3.68
N GLU A 38 13.43 -0.22 4.07
CA GLU A 38 12.00 -0.47 3.81
C GLU A 38 11.09 0.48 4.58
N CYS A 39 11.45 0.80 5.83
CA CYS A 39 10.75 1.79 6.63
C CYS A 39 10.81 3.17 5.96
N LEU A 40 12.00 3.61 5.55
CA LEU A 40 12.18 4.87 4.84
C LEU A 40 11.42 4.88 3.51
N ARG A 41 11.50 3.80 2.73
CA ARG A 41 10.75 3.67 1.46
C ARG A 41 9.25 3.82 1.69
N THR A 42 8.72 3.22 2.75
CA THR A 42 7.28 3.28 3.08
C THR A 42 6.85 4.71 3.37
N LEU A 43 7.66 5.45 4.15
CA LEU A 43 7.43 6.86 4.43
C LEU A 43 7.42 7.70 3.15
N GLU A 44 8.47 7.59 2.33
CA GLU A 44 8.61 8.35 1.08
C GLU A 44 7.49 8.04 0.08
N CYS A 45 7.10 6.76 -0.06
CA CYS A 45 5.95 6.37 -0.89
C CYS A 45 4.65 7.03 -0.41
N GLY A 46 4.43 7.10 0.91
CA GLY A 46 3.28 7.79 1.49
C GLY A 46 3.27 9.29 1.18
N ILE A 47 4.42 9.94 1.25
CA ILE A 47 4.57 11.37 0.91
C ILE A 47 4.26 11.59 -0.58
N VAL A 48 4.86 10.80 -1.48
CA VAL A 48 4.62 10.90 -2.93
C VAL A 48 3.13 10.70 -3.26
N ALA A 49 2.47 9.72 -2.65
CA ALA A 49 1.04 9.48 -2.86
C ALA A 49 0.19 10.69 -2.46
N ARG A 50 0.48 11.31 -1.30
CA ARG A 50 -0.21 12.52 -0.84
C ARG A 50 0.00 13.71 -1.75
N LEU A 51 1.23 13.94 -2.21
CA LEU A 51 1.55 15.03 -3.13
C LEU A 51 0.86 14.83 -4.48
N ARG A 52 0.88 13.61 -5.03
CA ARG A 52 0.16 13.26 -6.26
C ARG A 52 -1.34 13.51 -6.13
N ALA A 53 -1.93 13.12 -5.00
CA ALA A 53 -3.34 13.43 -4.73
C ALA A 53 -3.58 14.94 -4.69
N ALA A 54 -2.77 15.70 -3.96
CA ALA A 54 -2.94 17.16 -3.83
C ALA A 54 -2.88 17.91 -5.17
N ILE A 55 -2.04 17.46 -6.11
CA ILE A 55 -1.92 18.09 -7.44
C ILE A 55 -2.86 17.49 -8.49
N ALA A 56 -3.56 16.39 -8.16
CA ALA A 56 -4.41 15.72 -9.14
C ALA A 56 -5.54 16.66 -9.60
N PRO A 57 -5.82 16.73 -10.93
CA PRO A 57 -6.83 17.64 -11.48
C PRO A 57 -8.20 17.52 -10.81
N VAL A 58 -8.54 16.32 -10.34
CA VAL A 58 -9.81 16.03 -9.69
C VAL A 58 -10.06 16.84 -8.41
N HIS A 59 -9.00 17.25 -7.69
CA HIS A 59 -9.12 18.13 -6.52
C HIS A 59 -9.32 19.60 -6.90
N LYS A 60 -9.14 19.96 -8.17
CA LYS A 60 -9.44 21.30 -8.71
C LYS A 60 -10.86 21.40 -9.26
N VAL A 61 -11.57 20.28 -9.37
CA VAL A 61 -12.97 20.25 -9.81
C VAL A 61 -13.84 20.71 -8.64
N PRO A 62 -14.64 21.78 -8.81
CA PRO A 62 -15.65 22.18 -7.83
C PRO A 62 -16.55 21.01 -7.42
N ALA A 63 -16.96 20.99 -6.16
CA ALA A 63 -17.75 19.89 -5.60
C ALA A 63 -19.06 19.67 -6.38
N GLU A 64 -19.66 20.74 -6.89
CA GLU A 64 -20.90 20.74 -7.67
C GLU A 64 -20.72 20.03 -9.01
N LEU A 65 -19.61 20.29 -9.71
CA LEU A 65 -19.30 19.64 -10.98
C LEU A 65 -18.97 18.16 -10.77
N LEU A 66 -18.25 17.83 -9.68
CA LEU A 66 -17.95 16.46 -9.35
C LEU A 66 -19.21 15.67 -8.96
N ALA A 67 -20.12 16.28 -8.21
CA ALA A 67 -21.43 15.72 -7.88
C ALA A 67 -22.27 15.44 -9.13
N GLU A 68 -22.24 16.35 -10.11
CA GLU A 68 -22.94 16.18 -11.37
C GLU A 68 -22.34 15.03 -12.21
N ILE A 69 -21.01 14.90 -12.26
CA ILE A 69 -20.33 13.75 -12.87
C ILE A 69 -20.76 12.43 -12.20
N PHE A 70 -20.82 12.39 -10.87
CA PHE A 70 -21.28 11.22 -10.12
C PHE A 70 -22.72 10.86 -10.49
N ARG A 71 -23.60 11.87 -10.56
CA ARG A 71 -25.00 11.70 -10.95
C ARG A 71 -25.10 11.04 -12.32
N TYR A 72 -24.41 11.59 -13.33
CA TYR A 72 -24.36 11.00 -14.66
C TYR A 72 -23.84 9.57 -14.66
N LYS A 73 -22.77 9.29 -13.91
CA LYS A 73 -22.20 7.94 -13.85
C LYS A 73 -23.16 6.93 -13.20
N CYS A 74 -23.84 7.33 -12.14
CA CYS A 74 -24.83 6.50 -11.47
C CYS A 74 -26.05 6.29 -12.35
N GLU A 75 -26.55 7.31 -13.04
CA GLU A 75 -27.69 7.26 -13.97
C GLU A 75 -27.46 6.39 -15.20
N LEU A 76 -26.26 6.43 -15.77
CA LEU A 76 -25.84 5.52 -16.85
C LEU A 76 -25.96 4.04 -16.46
N GLY A 77 -25.87 3.74 -15.16
CA GLY A 77 -26.05 2.39 -14.62
C GLY A 77 -27.51 2.02 -14.32
N ARG A 78 -28.47 2.94 -14.40
CA ARG A 78 -29.85 2.74 -13.90
C ARG A 78 -30.77 1.96 -14.84
N TYR A 79 -30.48 1.92 -16.14
CA TYR A 79 -31.30 1.17 -17.10
C TYR A 79 -31.25 -0.34 -16.80
N GLY A 80 -32.27 -0.83 -16.09
CA GLY A 80 -32.42 -2.24 -15.71
C GLY A 80 -31.74 -2.65 -14.40
N SER A 81 -31.26 -1.70 -13.59
CA SER A 81 -30.54 -2.02 -12.34
C SER A 81 -31.43 -1.94 -11.10
N SER A 82 -31.22 -2.84 -10.13
CA SER A 82 -31.91 -2.78 -8.84
C SER A 82 -31.39 -1.63 -7.97
N MET A 83 -32.21 -1.16 -7.02
CA MET A 83 -31.82 -0.16 -6.00
C MET A 83 -30.52 -0.54 -5.24
N ARG A 84 -30.25 -1.84 -5.06
CA ARG A 84 -29.00 -2.33 -4.47
C ARG A 84 -27.78 -2.04 -5.35
N SER A 85 -27.94 -2.03 -6.67
CA SER A 85 -26.90 -1.69 -7.64
C SER A 85 -26.58 -0.20 -7.61
N GLU A 86 -27.59 0.65 -7.43
CA GLU A 86 -27.42 2.11 -7.35
C GLU A 86 -26.60 2.50 -6.12
N ILE A 87 -26.93 1.95 -4.95
CA ILE A 87 -26.19 2.16 -3.71
C ILE A 87 -24.72 1.72 -3.86
N LYS A 88 -24.46 0.58 -4.51
CA LYS A 88 -23.10 0.09 -4.76
C LYS A 88 -22.28 1.04 -5.63
N ASN A 89 -22.90 1.70 -6.61
CA ASN A 89 -22.22 2.68 -7.45
C ASN A 89 -21.76 3.89 -6.63
N VAL A 90 -22.63 4.43 -5.77
CA VAL A 90 -22.29 5.56 -4.90
C VAL A 90 -21.23 5.17 -3.86
N GLN A 91 -21.32 3.95 -3.32
CA GLN A 91 -20.28 3.39 -2.44
C GLN A 91 -18.94 3.30 -3.16
N ALA A 92 -18.88 2.76 -4.38
CA ALA A 92 -17.65 2.65 -5.15
C ALA A 92 -16.98 4.02 -5.35
N LEU A 93 -17.75 5.06 -5.69
CA LEU A 93 -17.25 6.43 -5.80
C LEU A 93 -16.70 6.95 -4.46
N SER A 94 -17.37 6.63 -3.35
CA SER A 94 -16.96 7.02 -2.00
C SER A 94 -15.68 6.32 -1.50
N HIS A 95 -15.20 5.29 -2.19
CA HIS A 95 -13.96 4.59 -1.84
C HIS A 95 -12.71 5.11 -2.57
N VAL A 96 -12.86 6.00 -3.55
CA VAL A 96 -11.74 6.52 -4.35
C VAL A 96 -10.80 7.38 -3.51
N CYS A 97 -11.31 8.41 -2.84
CA CYS A 97 -10.54 9.25 -1.92
C CYS A 97 -11.46 9.97 -0.92
N MET A 98 -10.86 10.63 0.07
CA MET A 98 -11.60 11.38 1.09
C MET A 98 -12.46 12.50 0.47
N TYR A 99 -11.97 13.20 -0.55
CA TYR A 99 -12.71 14.27 -1.22
C TYR A 99 -13.97 13.74 -1.93
N TRP A 100 -13.85 12.62 -2.67
CA TRP A 100 -14.99 11.99 -3.35
C TRP A 100 -16.04 11.50 -2.38
N ARG A 101 -15.61 10.92 -1.25
CA ARG A 101 -16.51 10.53 -0.16
C ARG A 101 -17.29 11.72 0.38
N GLN A 102 -16.61 12.85 0.64
CA GLN A 102 -17.25 14.04 1.17
C GLN A 102 -18.30 14.60 0.19
N VAL A 103 -17.97 14.65 -1.11
CA VAL A 103 -18.91 15.07 -2.15
C VAL A 103 -20.09 14.12 -2.25
N ALA A 104 -19.87 12.81 -2.20
CA ALA A 104 -20.94 11.81 -2.30
C ALA A 104 -21.90 11.84 -1.10
N ILE A 105 -21.40 12.03 0.12
CA ILE A 105 -22.22 12.18 1.33
C ILE A 105 -23.01 13.48 1.30
N ASN A 106 -22.39 14.59 0.85
CA ASN A 106 -23.02 15.91 0.79
C ASN A 106 -23.94 16.11 -0.42
N THR A 107 -24.14 15.09 -1.26
CA THR A 107 -25.03 15.17 -2.43
C THR A 107 -26.20 14.19 -2.28
N PRO A 108 -27.30 14.61 -1.61
CA PRO A 108 -28.47 13.74 -1.39
C PRO A 108 -29.06 13.13 -2.67
N ARG A 109 -28.93 13.81 -3.82
CA ARG A 109 -29.46 13.36 -5.12
C ARG A 109 -28.78 12.09 -5.67
N LEU A 110 -27.68 11.63 -5.08
CA LEU A 110 -26.98 10.41 -5.49
C LEU A 110 -27.61 9.13 -4.90
N TRP A 111 -28.28 9.25 -3.76
CA TRP A 111 -28.90 8.16 -3.02
C TRP A 111 -30.39 8.05 -3.38
#